data_AF-A0A257PQR0-F1
#
_entry.id   AF-A0A257PQR0-F1
#
_cell.length_a   1.000
_cell.length_b   1.000
_cell.length_c   1.000
_cell.angle_alpha   90.00
_cell.angle_beta   90.00
_cell.angle_gamma   90.00
#
_symmetry.space_group_name_H-M   'P 1'
#
loop_
_entity.id
_entity.type
_entity.pdbx_description
1 polymer ?
#
loop_
_entity_poly.entity_id
_entity_poly.type
_entity_poly.pdbx_seq_one_letter_code
_entity_poly.pdbx_strand_id
1 'polypeptide(L)'
;NKIIILDVIRLQASPAQVVAKIIATAKADGAATLVAIPQDPGQAGMAQVAMLTSGLLGYQVKATLESGPKIIRAMPAATQMDAGNIGLLAAPWNENFLRELQAFPDSDKDDQVDALSRAVNTLTTTSVTPTRRLNVPLLER
;
A
#
# COMPACT_ATOMS: atom_id res chain seq x y z
N ASN A 1 12.89 -10.09 9.14
CA ASN A 1 11.67 -9.28 9.30
C ASN A 1 10.70 -9.71 8.21
N LYS A 2 9.50 -10.22 8.53
CA LYS A 2 8.50 -10.59 7.51
C LYS A 2 7.46 -9.47 7.39
N ILE A 3 7.06 -9.13 6.17
CA ILE A 3 5.98 -8.20 5.85
C ILE A 3 4.75 -9.06 5.54
N ILE A 4 3.61 -8.74 6.16
CA ILE A 4 2.36 -9.46 5.93
C ILE A 4 1.33 -8.50 5.35
N ILE A 5 0.80 -8.84 4.18
CA ILE A 5 -0.31 -8.14 3.54
C ILE A 5 -1.60 -8.68 4.14
N LEU A 6 -2.32 -7.84 4.88
CA LEU A 6 -3.53 -8.23 5.60
C LEU A 6 -4.79 -8.09 4.76
N ASP A 7 -4.86 -7.05 3.95
CA ASP A 7 -6.01 -6.75 3.11
C ASP A 7 -5.56 -5.99 1.86
N VAL A 8 -6.32 -6.17 0.77
CA VAL A 8 -6.19 -5.40 -0.47
C VAL A 8 -7.59 -5.00 -0.93
N ILE A 9 -7.83 -3.69 -0.95
CA ILE A 9 -9.10 -3.12 -1.38
C ILE A 9 -8.93 -2.58 -2.80
N ARG A 10 -9.59 -3.25 -3.75
CA ARG A 10 -9.64 -2.84 -5.16
C ARG A 10 -11.05 -2.35 -5.49
N LEU A 11 -11.17 -1.15 -6.06
CA LEU A 11 -12.45 -0.59 -6.50
C LEU A 11 -12.29 0.25 -7.77
N GLN A 12 -13.38 0.35 -8.54
CA GLN A 12 -13.53 1.35 -9.61
C GLN A 12 -14.70 2.24 -9.23
N ALA A 13 -14.42 3.52 -8.93
CA ALA A 13 -15.40 4.45 -8.40
C ALA A 13 -15.01 5.90 -8.70
N SER A 14 -15.91 6.83 -8.41
CA SER A 14 -15.59 8.26 -8.52
C SER A 14 -14.46 8.67 -7.57
N PRO A 15 -13.70 9.75 -7.87
CA PRO A 15 -12.64 10.22 -7.00
C PRO A 15 -13.07 10.45 -5.53
N ALA A 16 -14.29 10.96 -5.33
CA ALA A 16 -14.85 11.18 -4.00
C ALA A 16 -15.09 9.86 -3.24
N GLN A 17 -15.58 8.82 -3.92
CA GLN A 17 -15.77 7.50 -3.32
C GLN A 17 -14.43 6.84 -2.98
N VAL A 18 -13.40 7.00 -3.83
CA VAL A 18 -12.04 6.51 -3.55
C VAL A 18 -11.47 7.18 -2.31
N VAL A 19 -11.53 8.51 -2.22
CA VAL A 19 -11.08 9.27 -1.04
C VAL A 19 -11.82 8.84 0.22
N ALA A 20 -13.14 8.73 0.16
CA ALA A 20 -13.95 8.26 1.29
C ALA A 20 -13.56 6.83 1.73
N LYS A 21 -13.29 5.94 0.77
CA LYS A 21 -12.86 4.57 1.05
C LYS A 21 -11.49 4.54 1.71
N ILE A 22 -10.51 5.30 1.23
CA ILE A 22 -9.17 5.41 1.84
C ILE A 22 -9.28 5.89 3.29
N ILE A 23 -10.08 6.93 3.54
CA ILE A 23 -10.28 7.46 4.91
C ILE A 23 -10.94 6.41 5.81
N ALA A 24 -11.98 5.72 5.31
CA ALA A 24 -12.66 4.69 6.07
C ALA A 24 -11.73 3.52 6.42
N THR A 25 -10.89 3.09 5.48
CA THR A 25 -9.90 2.02 5.70
C THR A 25 -8.85 2.45 6.73
N ALA A 26 -8.24 3.62 6.57
CA ALA A 26 -7.25 4.12 7.54
C ALA A 26 -7.85 4.23 8.95
N LYS A 27 -9.10 4.67 9.08
CA LYS A 27 -9.82 4.70 10.36
C LYS A 27 -10.03 3.32 10.97
N ALA A 28 -10.34 2.32 10.14
CA ALA A 28 -10.48 0.94 10.59
C ALA A 28 -9.13 0.33 11.03
N ASP A 29 -8.04 0.70 10.37
CA ASP A 29 -6.67 0.29 10.71
C ASP A 29 -6.13 0.98 11.97
N GLY A 30 -6.70 2.13 12.33
CA GLY A 30 -6.40 2.88 13.55
C GLY A 30 -5.28 3.93 13.40
N ALA A 31 -5.28 4.91 14.30
CA ALA A 31 -4.46 6.13 14.21
C ALA A 31 -2.94 5.91 14.22
N ALA A 32 -2.49 4.79 14.78
CA ALA A 32 -1.06 4.47 14.84
C ALA A 32 -0.54 3.84 13.52
N THR A 33 -1.42 3.54 12.56
CA THR A 33 -1.05 2.99 11.25
C THR A 33 -0.58 4.13 10.36
N LEU A 34 0.62 3.98 9.80
CA LEU A 34 1.18 4.92 8.84
C LEU A 34 0.45 4.78 7.49
N VAL A 35 -0.17 5.87 7.04
CA VAL A 35 -0.87 5.95 5.75
C VAL A 35 0.07 6.56 4.72
N ALA A 36 0.54 5.74 3.78
CA ALA A 36 1.37 6.20 2.66
C ALA A 36 0.52 6.53 1.43
N ILE A 37 0.59 7.76 0.92
CA ILE A 37 -0.28 8.24 -0.15
C ILE A 37 0.56 8.69 -1.36
N PRO A 38 0.25 8.23 -2.59
CA PRO A 38 0.88 8.75 -3.79
C PRO A 38 0.47 10.19 -4.06
N GLN A 39 1.45 11.00 -4.48
CA GLN A 39 1.22 12.37 -4.92
C GLN A 39 1.69 12.52 -6.37
N ASP A 40 0.75 12.77 -7.26
CA ASP A 40 1.06 13.22 -8.62
C ASP A 40 1.55 14.68 -8.59
N PRO A 41 2.49 15.07 -9.48
CA PRO A 41 3.05 16.43 -9.49
C PRO A 41 2.02 17.51 -9.92
N GLY A 42 0.89 17.10 -10.52
CA GLY A 42 -0.16 18.02 -10.98
C GLY A 42 -1.04 18.56 -9.85
N GLN A 43 -1.80 19.62 -10.15
CA GLN A 43 -2.72 20.26 -9.19
C GLN A 43 -3.76 19.28 -8.61
N ALA A 44 -4.25 18.33 -9.42
CA ALA A 44 -5.19 17.31 -8.97
C ALA A 44 -4.60 16.41 -7.87
N GLY A 45 -3.33 16.02 -7.99
CA GLY A 45 -2.63 15.23 -6.98
C GLY A 45 -2.44 16.00 -5.67
N MET A 46 -2.07 17.29 -5.75
CA MET A 46 -1.96 18.15 -4.57
C MET A 46 -3.31 18.32 -3.85
N ALA A 47 -4.39 18.53 -4.59
CA ALA A 47 -5.73 18.63 -4.02
C ALA A 47 -6.17 17.31 -3.35
N GLN A 48 -5.88 16.17 -3.96
CA GLN A 48 -6.18 14.86 -3.38
C GLN A 48 -5.44 14.62 -2.06
N VAL A 49 -4.14 14.92 -2.02
CA VAL A 49 -3.33 14.83 -0.79
C VAL A 49 -3.87 15.75 0.30
N ALA A 50 -4.27 16.98 -0.04
CA ALA A 50 -4.85 17.92 0.91
C ALA A 50 -6.18 17.40 1.49
N MET A 51 -7.08 16.87 0.65
CA MET A 51 -8.33 16.26 1.09
C MET A 51 -8.11 15.06 2.02
N LEU A 52 -7.20 14.16 1.65
CA LEU A 52 -6.89 12.97 2.46
C LEU A 52 -6.24 13.35 3.79
N THR A 53 -5.29 14.28 3.78
CA THR A 53 -4.62 14.76 5.01
C THR A 53 -5.61 15.44 5.96
N SER A 54 -6.55 16.22 5.43
CA SER A 54 -7.61 16.83 6.24
C SER A 54 -8.57 15.80 6.85
N GLY A 55 -8.98 14.78 6.07
CA GLY A 55 -9.84 13.70 6.54
C GLY A 55 -9.20 12.73 7.55
N LEU A 56 -7.87 12.79 7.67
CA LEU A 56 -7.03 11.93 8.51
C LEU A 56 -6.31 12.72 9.61
N LEU A 57 -6.91 13.80 10.11
CA LEU A 57 -6.38 14.53 11.25
C LEU A 57 -6.17 13.57 12.45
N GLY A 58 -4.96 13.57 13.01
CA GLY A 58 -4.57 12.66 14.10
C GLY A 58 -4.00 11.31 13.66
N TYR A 59 -3.88 11.06 12.36
CA TYR A 59 -3.21 9.88 11.79
C TYR A 59 -1.83 10.25 11.28
N GLN A 60 -0.92 9.27 11.23
CA GLN A 60 0.37 9.45 10.57
C GLN A 60 0.17 9.30 9.06
N VAL A 61 0.29 10.42 8.32
CA VAL A 61 0.15 10.42 6.86
C VAL A 61 1.48 10.83 6.22
N LYS A 62 1.95 10.04 5.24
CA LYS A 62 3.15 10.32 4.45
C LYS A 62 2.78 10.35 2.97
N ALA A 63 2.66 11.55 2.43
CA ALA A 63 2.54 11.75 0.98
C ALA A 63 3.93 11.82 0.36
N THR A 64 4.17 11.09 -0.74
CA THR A 64 5.42 11.20 -1.48
C THR A 64 5.16 11.24 -2.98
N LEU A 65 5.97 12.03 -3.68
CA LEU A 65 5.96 12.06 -5.14
C LEU A 65 6.34 10.68 -5.70
N GLU A 66 5.61 10.24 -6.70
CA GLU A 66 5.99 9.09 -7.51
C GLU A 66 6.98 9.56 -8.59
N SER A 67 8.28 9.30 -8.40
CA SER A 67 9.32 9.67 -9.36
C SER A 67 10.08 8.44 -9.85
N GLY A 68 10.53 8.52 -11.11
CA GLY A 68 11.27 7.45 -11.76
C GLY A 68 10.39 6.31 -12.31
N PRO A 69 11.01 5.33 -13.01
CA PRO A 69 10.28 4.25 -13.66
C PRO A 69 9.58 3.34 -12.64
N LYS A 70 8.33 2.96 -12.93
CA LYS A 70 7.53 2.08 -12.05
C LYS A 70 8.25 0.77 -11.71
N ILE A 71 8.92 0.18 -12.70
CA ILE A 71 9.71 -1.06 -12.55
C ILE A 71 10.78 -0.91 -11.46
N ILE A 72 11.47 0.22 -11.42
CA ILE A 72 12.51 0.49 -10.42
C ILE A 72 11.89 0.64 -9.03
N ARG A 73 10.71 1.28 -8.92
CA ARG A 73 9.98 1.42 -7.65
C ARG A 73 9.49 0.07 -7.11
N ALA A 74 9.16 -0.88 -7.99
CA ALA A 74 8.69 -2.22 -7.63
C ALA A 74 9.80 -3.20 -7.26
N MET A 75 11.05 -2.95 -7.69
CA MET A 75 12.19 -3.84 -7.47
C MET A 75 12.42 -4.22 -5.99
N PRO A 76 12.29 -3.31 -5.01
CA PRO A 76 12.43 -3.68 -3.60
C PRO A 76 11.35 -4.65 -3.12
N ALA A 77 10.10 -4.46 -3.59
CA ALA A 77 9.01 -5.37 -3.27
C ALA A 77 9.24 -6.75 -3.89
N ALA A 78 9.61 -6.81 -5.17
CA ALA A 78 9.94 -8.07 -5.85
C ALA A 78 11.07 -8.83 -5.12
N THR A 79 12.17 -8.15 -4.79
CA THR A 79 13.29 -8.74 -4.04
C THR A 79 12.83 -9.35 -2.70
N GLN A 80 11.93 -8.68 -1.97
CA GLN A 80 11.42 -9.21 -0.70
C GLN A 80 10.43 -10.37 -0.88
N MET A 81 9.66 -10.38 -1.98
CA MET A 81 8.79 -11.50 -2.33
C MET A 81 9.61 -12.74 -2.67
N ASP A 82 10.63 -12.60 -3.53
CA ASP A 82 11.51 -13.71 -3.96
C ASP A 82 12.30 -14.31 -2.78
N ALA A 83 12.69 -13.46 -1.82
CA ALA A 83 13.33 -13.91 -0.58
C ALA A 83 12.37 -14.58 0.42
N GLY A 84 11.07 -14.69 0.12
CA GLY A 84 10.07 -15.26 1.02
C GLY A 84 9.75 -14.39 2.24
N ASN A 85 10.06 -13.09 2.20
CA ASN A 85 9.83 -12.15 3.30
C ASN A 85 8.46 -11.48 3.24
N ILE A 86 7.71 -11.62 2.15
CA ILE A 86 6.34 -11.12 2.02
C ILE A 86 5.35 -12.29 2.08
N GLY A 87 4.40 -12.22 3.01
CA GLY A 87 3.31 -13.18 3.14
C GLY A 87 1.95 -12.50 2.92
N LEU A 88 0.96 -13.28 2.49
CA LEU A 88 -0.41 -12.83 2.29
C LEU A 88 -1.32 -13.52 3.31
N LEU A 89 -2.25 -12.78 3.90
CA LEU A 89 -3.38 -13.40 4.59
C LEU A 89 -4.23 -14.16 3.55
N ALA A 90 -4.65 -15.38 3.86
CA ALA A 90 -5.52 -16.15 2.96
C ALA A 90 -6.90 -15.48 2.85
N ALA A 91 -7.21 -14.93 1.68
CA ALA A 91 -8.45 -14.19 1.44
C ALA A 91 -8.81 -14.14 -0.06
N PRO A 92 -10.08 -13.84 -0.42
CA PRO A 92 -10.52 -13.79 -1.82
C PRO A 92 -9.79 -12.76 -2.70
N TRP A 93 -9.22 -11.70 -2.11
CA TRP A 93 -8.49 -10.69 -2.87
C TRP A 93 -7.16 -11.21 -3.45
N ASN A 94 -6.62 -12.32 -2.93
CA ASN A 94 -5.32 -12.87 -3.32
C ASN A 94 -5.26 -13.21 -4.82
N GLU A 95 -6.34 -13.74 -5.41
CA GLU A 95 -6.32 -14.13 -6.82
C GLU A 95 -6.11 -12.93 -7.75
N ASN A 96 -6.90 -11.86 -7.56
CA ASN A 96 -6.79 -10.66 -8.37
C ASN A 96 -5.47 -9.92 -8.15
N PHE A 97 -4.97 -9.94 -6.92
CA PHE A 97 -3.70 -9.32 -6.55
C PHE A 97 -2.51 -10.05 -7.19
N LEU A 98 -2.45 -11.38 -7.04
CA LEU A 98 -1.37 -12.20 -7.60
C LEU A 98 -1.40 -12.19 -9.13
N ARG A 99 -2.59 -12.17 -9.75
CA ARG A 99 -2.71 -12.07 -11.21
C ARG A 99 -2.11 -10.76 -11.73
N GLU A 100 -2.33 -9.64 -11.05
CA GLU A 100 -1.77 -8.35 -11.44
C GLU A 100 -0.24 -8.32 -11.27
N LEU A 101 0.26 -8.84 -10.13
CA LEU A 101 1.70 -8.98 -9.88
C LEU A 101 2.41 -9.82 -10.95
N GLN A 102 1.81 -10.93 -11.39
CA GLN A 102 2.38 -11.81 -12.41
C GLN A 102 2.36 -11.20 -13.81
N ALA A 103 1.42 -10.30 -14.08
CA ALA A 103 1.28 -9.66 -15.39
C ALA A 103 2.10 -8.37 -15.51
N PHE A 104 2.67 -7.87 -14.41
CA PHE A 104 3.55 -6.69 -14.42
C PHE A 104 4.95 -7.06 -14.96
N PRO A 105 5.57 -6.24 -15.83
CA PRO A 105 5.19 -4.87 -16.19
C PRO A 105 4.33 -4.74 -17.47
N ASP A 106 3.94 -5.85 -18.09
CA ASP A 106 3.32 -5.84 -19.43
C ASP A 106 1.80 -5.60 -19.42
N SER A 107 1.18 -5.54 -18.23
CA SER A 107 -0.25 -5.31 -18.02
C SER A 107 -0.61 -3.82 -18.01
N ASP A 108 -1.79 -3.48 -18.55
CA ASP A 108 -2.38 -2.12 -18.45
C ASP A 108 -2.76 -1.71 -17.03
N LYS A 109 -2.82 -2.68 -16.10
CA LYS A 109 -3.14 -2.47 -14.69
C LYS A 109 -1.90 -2.70 -13.85
N ASP A 110 -1.56 -1.72 -13.03
CA ASP A 110 -0.43 -1.74 -12.12
C ASP A 110 -0.70 -1.06 -10.77
N ASP A 111 -1.96 -0.67 -10.50
CA ASP A 111 -2.34 0.06 -9.28
C ASP A 111 -2.00 -0.73 -7.99
N GLN A 112 -2.23 -2.04 -7.98
CA GLN A 112 -1.94 -2.89 -6.82
C GLN A 112 -0.43 -3.08 -6.65
N VAL A 113 0.32 -3.14 -7.75
CA VAL A 113 1.78 -3.20 -7.74
C VAL A 113 2.36 -1.89 -7.22
N ASP A 114 1.84 -0.76 -7.67
CA ASP A 114 2.22 0.57 -7.20
C ASP A 114 1.94 0.73 -5.70
N ALA A 115 0.77 0.27 -5.23
CA ALA A 115 0.41 0.29 -3.81
C ALA A 115 1.37 -0.58 -2.95
N LEU A 116 1.67 -1.81 -3.39
CA LEU A 116 2.62 -2.68 -2.69
C LEU A 116 4.02 -2.06 -2.65
N SER A 117 4.49 -1.56 -3.79
CA SER A 117 5.82 -0.95 -3.93
C SER A 117 5.99 0.22 -2.97
N ARG A 118 4.98 1.10 -2.91
CA ARG A 118 4.93 2.22 -1.98
C ARG A 118 4.94 1.77 -0.52
N ALA A 119 4.16 0.74 -0.18
CA ALA A 119 4.11 0.21 1.19
C ALA A 119 5.49 -0.31 1.62
N VAL A 120 6.13 -1.15 0.79
CA VAL A 120 7.46 -1.70 1.07
C VAL A 120 8.51 -0.59 1.20
N ASN A 121 8.56 0.35 0.24
CA ASN A 121 9.52 1.46 0.27
C ASN A 121 9.30 2.40 1.47
N THR A 122 8.06 2.55 1.93
CA THR A 122 7.76 3.34 3.12
C THR A 122 8.24 2.63 4.39
N LEU A 123 8.05 1.32 4.48
CA LEU A 123 8.48 0.51 5.62
C LEU A 123 10.01 0.39 5.72
N THR A 124 10.73 0.38 4.59
CA THR A 124 12.20 0.31 4.58
C THR A 124 12.87 1.64 4.95
N THR A 125 12.24 2.77 4.60
CA THR A 125 12.79 4.11 4.84
C THR A 125 12.37 4.72 6.17
N THR A 126 11.44 4.09 6.87
CA THR A 126 10.87 4.63 8.12
C THR A 126 11.16 3.63 9.24
N SER A 127 11.81 4.08 10.31
CA SER A 127 11.90 3.28 11.56
C SER A 127 10.54 3.31 12.24
N VAL A 128 9.62 2.45 11.79
CA VAL A 128 8.27 2.36 12.35
C VAL A 128 8.28 1.36 13.51
N THR A 129 7.77 1.80 14.66
CA THR A 129 7.41 0.86 15.72
C THR A 129 6.24 0.03 15.20
N PRO A 130 6.27 -1.32 15.29
CA PRO A 130 5.18 -2.16 14.82
C PRO A 130 3.85 -1.74 15.46
N THR A 131 2.95 -1.22 14.64
CA THR A 131 1.65 -0.71 15.08
C THR A 131 0.72 -1.81 15.58
N ARG A 132 0.84 -3.00 14.98
CA ARG A 132 0.04 -4.16 15.30
C ARG A 132 0.94 -5.38 15.39
N ARG A 133 0.84 -6.11 16.50
CA ARG A 133 1.45 -7.44 16.63
C ARG A 133 0.40 -8.48 16.29
N LEU A 134 0.74 -9.36 15.36
CA LEU A 134 -0.08 -10.53 15.04
C LEU A 134 0.62 -11.75 15.61
N ASN A 135 -0.10 -12.49 16.46
CA ASN A 135 0.35 -13.80 16.87
C ASN A 135 0.02 -14.76 15.73
N VAL A 136 1.01 -15.06 14.90
CA VAL A 136 0.87 -16.00 13.78
C VAL A 136 1.61 -17.30 14.15
N PRO A 137 0.97 -18.24 14.88
CA PRO A 137 1.62 -19.48 15.34
C PRO A 137 2.05 -20.42 14.18
N LEU A 138 1.76 -20.06 12.92
CA LEU A 138 1.98 -20.86 11.72
C LEU A 138 3.22 -20.46 10.90
N LEU A 139 4.01 -19.47 11.34
CA LEU A 139 5.21 -19.02 10.61
C LEU A 139 6.54 -19.55 11.19
N GLU A 140 6.50 -20.45 12.18
CA GLU A 140 7.67 -21.07 12.83
C GLU A 140 8.06 -22.45 12.23
N ARG A 141 7.72 -22.73 10.98
CA ARG A 141 8.22 -23.91 10.27
C ARG A 141 8.99 -23.51 9.02
#